data_AF-A0AAV6ZI97-F1
#
_entry.id   AF-A0AAV6ZI97-F1
#
_cell.length_a   1.000
_cell.length_b   1.000
_cell.length_c   1.000
_cell.angle_alpha   90.00
_cell.angle_beta   90.00
_cell.angle_gamma   90.00
#
_symmetry.space_group_name_H-M   'P 1'
#
loop_
_entity.id
_entity.type
_entity.pdbx_description
1 polymer ?
#
loop_
_entity_poly.entity_id
_entity_poly.type
_entity_poly.pdbx_seq_one_letter_code
_entity_poly.pdbx_strand_id
1 'polypeptide(L)'
;MAGGIFSVNKKYFAYLGSYDAGMSEWGGENIEFSFRIWQCGGTIEVHPCSHVGHVYPRLPPYTRSKAVVNSVRAAEVWMDEYKEFYYHRNPNALLVRF
;
A
#
# COMPACT_ATOMS: atom_id res chain seq x y z
N MET A 1 -1.41 5.59 4.71
CA MET A 1 -0.20 5.76 5.54
C MET A 1 1.03 5.86 4.66
N ALA A 2 2.14 6.44 5.16
CA ALA A 2 3.39 6.49 4.39
C ALA A 2 3.97 5.09 4.11
N GLY A 3 3.77 4.13 5.03
CA GLY A 3 4.34 2.78 4.96
C GLY A 3 5.64 2.67 5.75
N GLY A 4 5.91 1.49 6.32
CA GLY A 4 7.16 1.17 7.01
C GLY A 4 7.25 1.54 8.50
N ILE A 5 6.54 2.57 8.98
CA ILE A 5 6.53 2.97 10.41
C ILE A 5 5.08 3.08 10.89
N PHE A 6 4.63 2.11 11.66
CA PHE A 6 3.33 2.09 12.33
C PHE A 6 3.34 1.06 13.46
N SER A 7 2.38 1.15 14.38
CA SER A 7 2.13 0.13 15.40
C SER A 7 0.73 -0.45 15.22
N VAL A 8 0.58 -1.76 15.33
CA VAL A 8 -0.72 -2.45 15.22
C VAL A 8 -0.78 -3.62 16.21
N ASN A 9 -1.96 -3.89 16.75
CA ASN A 9 -2.16 -5.09 17.56
C ASN A 9 -1.97 -6.35 16.69
N LYS A 10 -1.17 -7.32 17.15
CA LYS A 10 -0.86 -8.55 16.41
C LYS A 10 -2.10 -9.35 16.00
N LYS A 11 -3.08 -9.50 16.90
CA LYS A 11 -4.32 -10.24 16.60
C LYS A 11 -5.16 -9.50 15.58
N TYR A 12 -5.24 -8.18 15.68
CA TYR A 12 -5.95 -7.35 14.71
C TYR A 12 -5.28 -7.36 13.33
N PHE A 13 -3.95 -7.33 13.27
CA PHE A 13 -3.19 -7.48 12.02
C PHE A 13 -3.47 -8.81 11.34
N ALA A 14 -3.47 -9.91 12.10
CA ALA A 14 -3.83 -11.23 11.58
C ALA A 14 -5.30 -11.30 11.14
N TYR A 15 -6.22 -10.72 11.91
CA TYR A 15 -7.64 -10.64 11.58
C TYR A 15 -7.91 -9.91 10.25
N LEU A 16 -7.19 -8.81 10.00
CA LEU A 16 -7.27 -8.10 8.72
C LEU A 16 -6.65 -8.87 7.55
N GLY A 17 -6.03 -10.03 7.75
CA GLY A 17 -5.36 -10.78 6.68
C GLY A 17 -3.90 -10.39 6.45
N SER A 18 -3.23 -9.75 7.43
CA SER A 18 -1.80 -9.38 7.37
C SER A 18 -1.45 -8.52 6.15
N TYR A 19 -0.45 -8.86 5.34
CA TYR A 19 -0.19 -8.23 4.04
C TYR A 19 -0.58 -9.18 2.91
N ASP A 20 -0.92 -8.63 1.75
CA ASP A 20 -1.05 -9.40 0.52
C ASP A 20 0.30 -10.03 0.14
N ALA A 21 0.42 -11.34 0.32
CA ALA A 21 1.62 -12.11 0.03
C ALA A 21 1.99 -12.15 -1.47
N GLY A 22 1.08 -11.74 -2.37
CA GLY A 22 1.34 -11.59 -3.80
C GLY A 22 2.10 -10.30 -4.16
N MET A 23 2.26 -9.36 -3.22
CA MET A 23 3.10 -8.19 -3.42
C MET A 23 4.58 -8.54 -3.30
N SER A 24 5.40 -7.92 -4.14
CA SER A 24 6.84 -8.20 -4.20
C SER A 24 7.69 -6.93 -4.22
N GLU A 25 8.92 -7.04 -3.74
CA GLU A 25 9.87 -5.92 -3.61
C GLU A 25 9.32 -4.75 -2.78
N TRP A 26 8.96 -3.64 -3.42
CA TRP A 26 8.60 -2.39 -2.76
C TRP A 26 7.50 -1.65 -3.53
N GLY A 27 6.59 -1.04 -2.76
CA GLY A 27 5.60 -0.08 -3.25
C GLY A 27 4.22 -0.69 -3.39
N GLY A 28 3.18 0.08 -3.06
CA GLY A 28 1.77 -0.30 -3.18
C GLY A 28 1.17 -0.90 -1.91
N GLU A 29 1.97 -1.57 -1.08
CA GLU A 29 1.51 -2.27 0.13
C GLU A 29 0.95 -1.31 1.18
N ASN A 30 1.54 -0.11 1.26
CA ASN A 30 1.10 0.93 2.18
C ASN A 30 -0.28 1.49 1.79
N ILE A 31 -0.60 1.54 0.49
CA ILE A 31 -1.90 2.00 -0.01
C ILE A 31 -2.95 0.90 0.16
N GLU A 32 -2.64 -0.33 -0.26
CA GLU A 32 -3.51 -1.51 -0.06
C GLU A 32 -3.91 -1.64 1.40
N PHE A 33 -2.94 -1.66 2.30
CA PHE A 33 -3.23 -1.83 3.72
C PHE A 33 -4.00 -0.63 4.29
N SER A 34 -3.79 0.56 3.74
CA SER A 34 -4.56 1.74 4.16
C SER A 34 -6.04 1.63 3.77
N PHE A 35 -6.32 1.25 2.52
CA PHE A 35 -7.68 1.03 2.06
C PHE A 35 -8.37 -0.07 2.86
N ARG A 36 -7.68 -1.20 3.05
CA ARG A 36 -8.20 -2.31 3.84
C ARG A 36 -8.55 -1.91 5.27
N ILE A 37 -7.67 -1.21 5.98
CA ILE A 37 -7.98 -0.78 7.36
C ILE A 37 -9.26 0.07 7.39
N TRP A 38 -9.35 1.11 6.55
CA TRP A 38 -10.52 2.00 6.54
C TRP A 38 -11.80 1.29 6.11
N GLN A 39 -11.75 0.52 5.01
CA GLN A 39 -12.93 -0.13 4.44
C GLN A 39 -13.40 -1.32 5.28
N CYS A 40 -12.50 -1.97 6.04
CA CYS A 40 -12.86 -3.05 6.96
C CYS A 40 -13.15 -2.57 8.40
N GLY A 41 -13.42 -1.28 8.60
CA GLY A 41 -13.94 -0.71 9.85
C GLY A 41 -12.89 -0.33 10.90
N GLY A 42 -11.61 -0.29 10.53
CA GLY A 42 -10.54 0.26 11.36
C GLY A 42 -10.28 1.74 11.10
N THR A 43 -9.31 2.29 11.81
CA THR A 43 -8.83 3.67 11.64
C THR A 43 -7.32 3.72 11.50
N ILE A 44 -6.82 4.78 10.88
CA ILE A 44 -5.39 5.07 10.77
C ILE A 44 -5.15 6.45 11.36
N GLU A 45 -4.24 6.53 12.33
CA GLU A 45 -3.97 7.75 13.09
C GLU A 45 -2.49 8.14 13.01
N VAL A 46 -2.22 9.44 13.07
CA VAL A 46 -0.88 10.00 13.21
C VAL A 46 -0.81 10.61 14.59
N HIS A 47 -0.02 10.02 15.50
CA HIS A 47 0.07 10.47 16.88
C HIS A 47 1.13 11.59 17.01
N PRO A 48 0.76 12.86 17.28
CA PRO A 48 1.68 13.99 17.19
C PRO A 48 2.81 13.93 18.22
N CYS A 49 2.62 13.25 19.36
CA CYS A 49 3.70 13.08 20.36
C CYS A 49 4.72 11.98 19.99
N SER A 50 4.45 11.18 18.96
CA SER A 50 5.34 10.09 18.53
C SER A 50 6.17 10.54 17.34
N HIS A 51 7.47 10.73 17.56
CA HIS A 51 8.39 11.21 16.53
C HIS A 51 9.43 10.14 16.20
N VAL A 52 9.52 9.78 14.92
CA VAL A 52 10.56 8.89 14.39
C VAL A 52 11.17 9.54 13.17
N GLY A 53 12.48 9.83 13.22
CA GLY A 53 13.22 10.35 12.08
C GLY A 53 13.47 9.26 11.03
N HIS A 54 13.21 9.56 9.76
CA HIS A 54 13.50 8.68 8.63
C HIS A 54 14.42 9.39 7.64
N VAL A 55 15.57 8.78 7.33
CA VAL A 55 16.53 9.33 6.36
C VAL A 55 16.05 8.98 4.95
N TYR A 56 15.42 9.94 4.28
CA TYR A 56 15.02 9.76 2.88
C TYR A 56 16.25 9.78 1.97
N PRO A 57 16.54 8.70 1.23
CA PRO A 57 17.65 8.68 0.30
C PRO A 57 17.35 9.59 -0.91
N ARG A 58 18.39 10.16 -1.52
CA ARG A 58 18.23 11.02 -2.72
C ARG A 58 17.65 10.26 -3.92
N LEU A 59 17.99 8.98 -4.05
CA LEU A 59 17.53 8.09 -5.11
C LEU A 59 17.13 6.74 -4.49
N PRO A 60 16.28 5.94 -5.15
CA PRO A 60 16.04 4.56 -4.74
C PRO A 60 17.36 3.80 -4.60
N PRO A 61 17.68 3.21 -3.43
CA PRO A 61 18.94 2.49 -3.21
C PRO A 61 19.00 1.14 -3.94
N TYR A 62 17.89 0.71 -4.54
CA TYR A 62 17.75 -0.51 -5.33
C TYR A 62 16.63 -0.29 -6.37
N THR A 63 16.60 -1.14 -7.39
CA THR A 63 15.56 -1.13 -8.42
C THR A 63 14.18 -1.42 -7.80
N ARG A 64 13.18 -0.62 -8.18
CA ARG A 64 11.79 -0.77 -7.71
C ARG A 64 10.89 -1.06 -8.89
N SER A 65 10.95 -2.29 -9.39
CA SER A 65 10.27 -2.66 -10.64
C SER A 65 8.81 -3.05 -10.43
N LYS A 66 8.45 -3.46 -9.21
CA LYS A 66 7.15 -4.07 -8.89
C LYS A 66 6.10 -3.10 -8.37
N ALA A 67 6.45 -1.83 -8.15
CA ALA A 67 5.53 -0.84 -7.59
C ALA A 67 4.23 -0.70 -8.40
N VAL A 68 4.30 -0.75 -9.74
CA VAL A 68 3.10 -0.71 -10.60
C VAL A 68 2.27 -1.98 -10.45
N VAL A 69 2.90 -3.17 -10.49
CA VAL A 69 2.22 -4.46 -10.32
C VAL A 69 1.50 -4.53 -8.98
N ASN A 70 2.17 -4.15 -7.89
CA ASN A 70 1.58 -4.11 -6.55
C ASN A 70 0.44 -3.08 -6.46
N SER A 71 0.58 -1.91 -7.10
CA SER A 71 -0.49 -0.89 -7.13
C SER A 71 -1.72 -1.38 -7.89
N VAL A 72 -1.55 -2.14 -8.97
CA VAL A 72 -2.66 -2.80 -9.68
C VAL A 72 -3.38 -3.78 -8.76
N ARG A 73 -2.66 -4.59 -7.97
CA ARG A 73 -3.30 -5.49 -6.98
C ARG A 73 -4.15 -4.72 -5.97
N ALA A 74 -3.63 -3.60 -5.46
CA ALA A 74 -4.38 -2.73 -4.55
C ALA A 74 -5.65 -2.16 -5.22
N ALA A 75 -5.52 -1.69 -6.47
CA ALA A 75 -6.62 -1.09 -7.21
C ALA A 75 -7.72 -2.10 -7.55
N GLU A 76 -7.34 -3.30 -8.03
CA GLU A 76 -8.29 -4.34 -8.41
C GLU A 76 -9.12 -4.87 -7.24
N VAL A 77 -8.58 -4.85 -6.02
CA VAL A 77 -9.27 -5.36 -4.83
C VAL A 77 -10.06 -4.28 -4.09
N TRP A 78 -9.55 -3.05 -4.02
CA TRP A 78 -10.05 -2.04 -3.06
C TRP A 78 -10.62 -0.76 -3.66
N MET A 79 -10.52 -0.55 -4.97
CA MET A 79 -10.91 0.72 -5.60
C MET A 79 -12.18 0.63 -6.44
N ASP A 80 -12.85 -0.52 -6.51
CA ASP A 80 -14.10 -0.70 -7.27
C ASP A 80 -14.03 -0.06 -8.68
N GLU A 81 -15.03 0.73 -9.09
CA GLU A 81 -15.02 1.49 -10.34
C GLU A 81 -14.01 2.65 -10.35
N TYR A 82 -13.52 3.11 -9.19
CA TYR A 82 -12.56 4.21 -9.11
C TYR A 82 -11.17 3.82 -9.62
N LYS A 83 -10.88 2.52 -9.78
CA LYS A 83 -9.64 2.05 -10.42
C LYS A 83 -9.48 2.56 -11.85
N GLU A 84 -10.58 2.87 -12.54
CA GLU A 84 -10.54 3.46 -13.89
C GLU A 84 -9.80 4.81 -13.89
N PHE A 85 -9.93 5.63 -12.83
CA PHE A 85 -9.16 6.88 -12.72
C PHE A 85 -7.67 6.65 -12.57
N TYR A 86 -7.27 5.53 -11.95
CA TYR A 86 -5.86 5.13 -11.87
C TYR A 86 -5.35 4.70 -13.25
N TYR A 87 -6.09 3.85 -13.96
CA TYR A 87 -5.73 3.38 -15.30
C TYR A 87 -5.69 4.49 -16.34
N HIS A 88 -6.63 5.42 -16.33
CA HIS A 88 -6.61 6.58 -17.23
C HIS A 88 -5.38 7.46 -17.07
N ARG A 89 -4.86 7.60 -15.84
CA ARG A 89 -3.65 8.40 -15.56
C ARG A 89 -2.36 7.63 -15.73
N ASN A 90 -2.41 6.30 -15.63
CA ASN A 90 -1.26 5.42 -15.84
C ASN A 90 -1.64 4.24 -16.76
N PRO A 91 -1.77 4.45 -18.08
CA PRO A 91 -2.23 3.41 -19.01
C PRO A 91 -1.35 2.15 -19.03
N ASN A 92 -0.06 2.27 -18.68
CA ASN A 92 0.86 1.14 -18.59
C ASN A 92 0.42 0.11 -17.54
N ALA A 93 -0.36 0.51 -16.54
CA ALA A 93 -0.90 -0.40 -15.53
C ALA A 93 -1.89 -1.42 -16.13
N LEU A 94 -2.55 -1.11 -17.25
CA LEU A 94 -3.42 -2.04 -17.98
C LEU A 94 -2.65 -3.21 -18.63
N LEU A 95 -1.33 -3.08 -18.79
CA LEU A 95 -0.48 -4.12 -19.37
C LEU A 95 0.00 -5.15 -18.33
N VAL A 96 -0.26 -4.90 -17.05
CA VAL A 96 0.09 -5.83 -15.97
C VAL A 96 -0.78 -7.09 -16.07
N ARG A 97 -0.14 -8.26 -16.03
CA ARG A 97 -0.81 -9.57 -16.00
C ARG A 97 -0.38 -10.33 -14.75
N PHE A 98 -1.32 -11.05 -14.16
CA PHE A 98 -1.12 -11.88 -12.96
C PHE A 98 -1.07 -13.37 -13.33
#